data_AF-A0A0C3B390-F1
#
_entry.id   AF-A0A0C3B390-F1
#
_cell.length_a   1.000
_cell.length_b   1.000
_cell.length_c   1.000
_cell.angle_alpha   90.00
_cell.angle_beta   90.00
_cell.angle_gamma   90.00
#
_symmetry.space_group_name_H-M   'P 1'
#
loop_
_entity.id
_entity.type
_entity.pdbx_description
1 polymer ?
#
loop_
_entity_poly.entity_id
_entity_poly.type
_entity_poly.pdbx_seq_one_letter_code
_entity_poly.pdbx_strand_id
1 'polypeptide(L)'
;MELFVKFKVAESSDPFCDPEDPLQTKAGDFRFKNELDNARVLYGQLASYATAHMGRQFRIHVFCILVCGKYARFIRWDRDGTTITQCFDYIKEPTFSLASFGVANILIVASKVTTLPSHQ
;
A
#
# COMPACT_ATOMS: atom_id res chain seq x y z
N MET A 1 -13.30 1.15 13.49
CA MET A 1 -12.51 1.68 12.36
C MET A 1 -11.29 2.41 12.91
N GLU A 2 -10.09 2.05 12.46
CA GLU A 2 -8.86 2.83 12.73
C GLU A 2 -8.35 3.39 11.41
N LEU A 3 -7.97 4.66 11.45
CA LEU A 3 -7.37 5.36 10.34
C LEU A 3 -6.17 6.14 10.86
N PHE A 4 -5.04 6.02 10.18
CA PHE A 4 -3.91 6.92 10.38
C PHE A 4 -3.45 7.51 9.05
N VAL A 5 -2.80 8.68 9.11
CA VAL A 5 -2.31 9.38 7.93
C VAL A 5 -0.80 9.56 8.07
N LYS A 6 -0.06 9.26 7.01
CA LYS A 6 1.40 9.45 6.95
C LYS A 6 1.75 10.41 5.83
N PHE A 7 2.51 11.44 6.16
CA PHE A 7 2.99 12.44 5.21
C PHE A 7 4.49 12.25 4.94
N LYS A 8 4.85 12.38 3.67
CA LYS A 8 6.22 12.50 3.16
C LYS A 8 6.29 13.60 2.12
N VAL A 9 7.37 14.38 2.19
CA VAL A 9 7.61 15.50 1.27
C VAL A 9 8.01 14.99 -0.11
N ALA A 10 8.89 13.99 -0.16
CA ALA A 10 9.41 13.46 -1.42
C ALA A 10 8.47 12.40 -2.01
N GLU A 11 8.07 12.60 -3.26
CA GLU A 11 7.27 11.65 -4.05
C GLU A 11 7.99 10.29 -4.18
N SER A 12 9.32 10.32 -4.31
CA SER A 12 10.18 9.12 -4.36
C SER A 12 10.20 8.29 -3.06
N SER A 13 9.56 8.77 -1.99
CA SER A 13 9.40 7.99 -0.76
C SER A 13 8.26 6.99 -0.84
N ASP A 14 7.39 7.06 -1.85
CA ASP A 14 6.32 6.10 -2.06
C ASP A 14 6.88 4.67 -2.16
N PRO A 15 6.48 3.75 -1.25
CA PRO A 15 6.98 2.39 -1.25
C PRO A 15 6.37 1.52 -2.35
N PHE A 16 5.40 2.03 -3.10
CA PHE A 16 4.65 1.28 -4.10
C PHE A 16 4.84 1.86 -5.51
N CYS A 17 4.83 0.95 -6.48
CA CYS A 17 4.83 1.27 -7.91
C CYS A 17 3.47 0.87 -8.48
N ASP A 18 2.93 1.67 -9.39
CA ASP A 18 1.69 1.33 -10.11
C ASP A 18 2.02 0.72 -11.48
N PRO A 19 1.24 -0.27 -11.94
CA PRO A 19 1.38 -0.79 -13.29
C PRO A 19 0.94 0.27 -14.31
N GLU A 20 1.64 0.32 -15.46
CA GLU A 20 1.26 1.21 -16.57
C GLU A 20 -0.14 0.89 -17.12
N ASP A 21 -0.46 -0.40 -17.22
CA ASP A 21 -1.79 -0.89 -17.56
C ASP A 21 -2.37 -1.70 -16.39
N PRO A 22 -3.43 -1.20 -15.70
CA PRO A 22 -4.08 -1.91 -14.60
C PRO A 22 -4.71 -3.25 -15.01
N LEU A 23 -5.01 -3.44 -16.30
CA LEU A 23 -5.68 -4.62 -16.85
C LEU A 23 -4.69 -5.60 -17.49
N GLN A 24 -3.46 -5.17 -17.78
CA GLN A 24 -2.40 -6.01 -18.36
C GLN A 24 -1.08 -5.82 -17.61
N THR A 25 -1.02 -6.34 -16.38
CA THR A 25 0.26 -6.52 -15.70
C THR A 25 1.07 -7.59 -16.44
N LYS A 26 2.02 -7.19 -17.29
CA LYS A 26 2.94 -8.14 -17.93
C LYS A 26 3.67 -8.93 -16.85
N ALA A 27 3.46 -10.25 -16.83
CA ALA A 27 3.91 -11.16 -15.78
C ALA A 27 5.44 -11.29 -15.61
N GLY A 28 6.25 -10.61 -16.44
CA GLY A 28 7.69 -10.83 -16.51
C GLY A 28 8.52 -10.02 -15.52
N ASP A 29 8.23 -8.73 -15.31
CA ASP A 29 9.21 -7.84 -14.65
C ASP A 29 8.61 -6.70 -13.80
N PHE A 30 7.29 -6.62 -13.67
CA PHE A 30 6.68 -5.55 -12.87
C PHE A 30 6.87 -5.81 -11.37
N ARG A 31 7.60 -4.91 -10.70
CA ARG A 31 7.75 -4.91 -9.24
C ARG A 31 6.82 -3.88 -8.61
N PHE A 32 5.86 -4.37 -7.83
CA PHE A 32 4.92 -3.50 -7.11
C PHE A 32 5.57 -2.73 -5.96
N LYS A 33 6.68 -3.24 -5.39
CA LYS A 33 7.41 -2.55 -4.32
C LYS A 33 8.55 -1.74 -4.93
N ASN A 34 8.67 -0.49 -4.51
CA ASN A 34 9.79 0.36 -4.82
C ASN A 34 11.06 -0.17 -4.10
N GLU A 35 12.17 -0.27 -4.83
CA GLU A 35 13.42 -0.84 -4.34
C GLU A 35 14.33 0.16 -3.63
N LEU A 36 14.00 1.46 -3.70
CA LEU A 36 14.75 2.47 -2.98
C LEU A 36 14.71 2.20 -1.47
N ASP A 37 15.85 2.38 -0.80
CA ASP A 37 15.98 2.05 0.62
C ASP A 37 15.04 2.90 1.50
N ASN A 38 14.84 4.17 1.14
CA ASN A 38 13.89 5.07 1.83
C ASN A 38 12.44 4.55 1.74
N ALA A 39 12.03 4.02 0.59
CA ALA A 39 10.74 3.40 0.37
C ALA A 39 10.58 2.13 1.21
N ARG A 40 11.59 1.25 1.22
CA ARG A 40 11.58 0.03 2.05
C ARG A 40 11.45 0.35 3.54
N VAL A 41 12.19 1.35 4.02
CA VAL A 41 12.11 1.83 5.40
C VAL A 41 10.71 2.38 5.71
N LEU A 42 10.12 3.17 4.80
CA LEU A 42 8.77 3.70 4.99
C LEU A 42 7.73 2.59 5.04
N TYR A 43 7.81 1.59 4.16
CA TYR A 43 6.93 0.42 4.19
C TYR A 43 6.98 -0.29 5.55
N GLY A 44 8.19 -0.52 6.08
CA GLY A 44 8.38 -1.11 7.40
C GLY A 44 7.75 -0.30 8.53
N GLN A 45 7.85 1.04 8.48
CA GLN A 45 7.18 1.93 9.43
C GLN A 45 5.65 1.83 9.35
N LEU A 46 5.09 1.86 8.13
CA LEU A 46 3.64 1.75 7.93
C LEU A 46 3.11 0.41 8.45
N ALA A 47 3.80 -0.69 8.13
CA ALA A 47 3.46 -2.02 8.62
C ALA A 47 3.53 -2.09 10.15
N SER A 48 4.59 -1.55 10.76
CA SER A 48 4.73 -1.51 12.22
C SER A 48 3.58 -0.76 12.90
N TYR A 49 3.17 0.39 12.35
CA TYR A 49 2.02 1.13 12.87
C TYR A 49 0.73 0.32 12.72
N ALA A 50 0.47 -0.24 11.53
CA ALA A 50 -0.70 -1.07 11.30
C ALA A 50 -0.75 -2.27 12.26
N THR A 51 0.36 -2.98 12.47
CA THR A 51 0.46 -4.08 13.44
C THR A 51 0.20 -3.62 14.87
N ALA A 52 0.77 -2.49 15.29
CA ALA A 52 0.53 -1.94 16.61
C ALA A 52 -0.96 -1.59 16.82
N HIS A 53 -1.62 -1.03 15.79
CA HIS A 53 -3.05 -0.74 15.81
C HIS A 53 -3.90 -2.03 15.88
N MET A 54 -3.59 -3.03 15.05
CA MET A 54 -4.27 -4.34 15.05
C MET A 54 -4.03 -5.16 16.33
N GLY A 55 -2.94 -4.91 17.04
CA GLY A 55 -2.63 -5.58 18.32
C GLY A 55 -3.36 -4.99 19.53
N ARG A 56 -3.84 -3.73 19.45
CA ARG A 56 -4.48 -3.03 20.58
C ARG A 56 -5.97 -3.31 20.71
N GLN A 57 -6.64 -3.73 19.64
CA GLN A 57 -8.05 -4.12 19.62
C GLN A 57 -8.18 -5.30 18.65
N PHE A 58 -9.10 -6.24 18.86
CA PHE A 58 -9.37 -7.39 17.96
C PHE A 58 -9.89 -6.95 16.56
N ARG A 59 -9.17 -6.05 15.89
CA ARG A 59 -9.52 -5.43 14.63
C ARG A 59 -8.90 -6.25 13.51
N ILE A 60 -9.74 -6.60 12.55
CA ILE A 60 -9.35 -7.37 11.37
C ILE A 60 -8.74 -6.50 10.27
N HIS A 61 -8.93 -5.16 10.32
CA HIS A 61 -8.37 -4.25 9.33
C HIS A 61 -8.02 -2.86 9.90
N VAL A 62 -7.02 -2.21 9.29
CA VAL A 62 -6.61 -0.82 9.56
C VAL A 62 -6.49 -0.06 8.24
N PHE A 63 -7.02 1.15 8.20
CA PHE A 63 -6.88 2.03 7.04
C PHE A 63 -5.72 3.01 7.24
N CYS A 64 -5.02 3.31 6.16
CA CYS A 64 -3.93 4.26 6.11
C CYS A 64 -4.07 5.13 4.87
N ILE A 65 -3.93 6.45 5.02
CA ILE A 65 -3.72 7.36 3.90
C ILE A 65 -2.23 7.71 3.87
N LEU A 66 -1.57 7.36 2.76
CA LEU A 66 -0.19 7.76 2.52
C LEU A 66 -0.19 8.95 1.56
N VAL A 67 0.44 10.05 1.97
CA VAL A 67 0.62 11.24 1.16
C VAL A 67 2.12 11.44 0.91
N CYS A 68 2.51 11.46 -0.37
CA CYS A 68 3.88 11.64 -0.82
C CYS A 68 3.92 12.80 -1.83
N GLY A 69 4.42 13.96 -1.44
CA GLY A 69 4.37 15.17 -2.27
C GLY A 69 2.92 15.54 -2.60
N LYS A 70 2.59 15.68 -3.89
CA LYS A 70 1.23 15.96 -4.39
C LYS A 70 0.36 14.72 -4.61
N TYR A 71 0.88 13.55 -4.28
CA TYR A 71 0.22 12.27 -4.53
C TYR A 71 -0.27 11.62 -3.24
N ALA A 72 -1.36 10.86 -3.35
CA ALA A 72 -1.92 10.11 -2.24
C ALA A 72 -2.30 8.67 -2.65
N ARG A 73 -2.34 7.79 -1.64
CA ARG A 73 -2.85 6.41 -1.73
C ARG A 73 -3.71 6.07 -0.54
N PHE A 74 -4.77 5.30 -0.79
CA PHE A 74 -5.51 4.60 0.25
C PHE A 74 -4.95 3.19 0.40
N ILE A 75 -4.70 2.81 1.65
CA ILE A 75 -4.12 1.53 2.02
C ILE A 75 -5.03 0.88 3.05
N ARG A 76 -5.45 -0.35 2.79
CA ARG A 76 -6.10 -1.23 3.75
C ARG A 76 -5.12 -2.33 4.15
N TRP A 77 -4.80 -2.37 5.42
CA TRP A 77 -4.07 -3.46 6.05
C TRP A 77 -5.07 -4.49 6.56
N ASP A 78 -4.86 -5.75 6.21
CA ASP A 78 -5.62 -6.91 6.68
C ASP A 78 -4.63 -7.97 7.19
N ARG A 79 -5.11 -9.03 7.83
CA ARG A 79 -4.22 -10.13 8.27
C ARG A 79 -3.67 -10.93 7.09
N ASP A 80 -4.39 -10.94 5.98
CA ASP A 80 -4.02 -11.67 4.76
C ASP A 80 -3.13 -10.85 3.81
N GLY A 81 -2.88 -9.57 4.13
CA GLY A 81 -2.00 -8.72 3.34
C GLY A 81 -2.41 -7.25 3.31
N THR A 82 -2.09 -6.59 2.20
CA THR A 82 -2.31 -5.15 2.04
C THR A 82 -2.97 -4.89 0.69
N THR A 83 -4.09 -4.18 0.71
CA THR A 83 -4.79 -3.70 -0.48
C THR A 83 -4.53 -2.21 -0.63
N ILE A 84 -4.12 -1.79 -1.81
CA ILE A 84 -3.63 -0.43 -2.06
C ILE A 84 -4.28 0.08 -3.35
N THR A 85 -4.64 1.36 -3.36
CA THR A 85 -5.09 2.03 -4.58
C THR A 85 -3.90 2.46 -5.43
N GLN A 86 -4.16 2.70 -6.70
CA GLN A 86 -3.23 3.48 -7.51
C GLN A 86 -2.98 4.87 -6.88
N CYS A 87 -1.80 5.39 -7.13
CA CYS A 87 -1.43 6.76 -6.79
C CYS A 87 -2.33 7.71 -7.57
N PHE A 88 -2.88 8.71 -6.87
CA PHE A 88 -3.66 9.77 -7.48
C PHE A 88 -3.15 11.14 -7.03
N ASP A 89 -3.23 12.12 -7.92
CA ASP A 89 -2.88 13.52 -7.64
C ASP A 89 -4.07 14.18 -6.92
N TYR A 90 -3.96 14.31 -5.59
CA TYR A 90 -5.05 14.84 -4.77
C TYR A 90 -5.24 16.36 -4.92
N ILE A 91 -4.28 17.07 -5.54
CA ILE A 91 -4.40 18.50 -5.83
C ILE A 91 -5.29 18.69 -7.08
N LYS A 92 -5.09 17.85 -8.10
CA LYS A 92 -5.90 17.89 -9.33
C LYS A 92 -7.27 17.24 -9.16
N GLU A 93 -7.36 16.20 -8.34
CA GLU A 93 -8.58 15.42 -8.13
C GLU A 93 -8.98 15.40 -6.64
N PRO A 94 -9.39 16.56 -6.07
CA PRO A 94 -9.68 16.68 -4.64
C PRO A 94 -10.92 15.87 -4.20
N THR A 95 -11.77 15.47 -5.15
CA THR A 95 -13.02 14.72 -4.91
C THR A 95 -12.89 13.21 -5.14
N PHE A 96 -11.69 12.66 -5.30
CA PHE A 96 -11.51 11.20 -5.41
C PHE A 96 -11.97 10.53 -4.12
N SER A 97 -13.24 10.09 -4.10
CA SER A 97 -13.92 9.65 -2.89
C SER A 97 -13.50 8.24 -2.51
N LEU A 98 -13.32 8.00 -1.21
CA LEU A 98 -13.17 6.66 -0.61
C LEU A 98 -14.31 5.69 -0.97
N ALA A 99 -15.44 6.17 -1.52
CA ALA A 99 -16.57 5.34 -1.91
C ALA A 99 -16.30 4.48 -3.16
N SER A 100 -15.33 4.84 -4.02
CA SER A 100 -14.96 4.02 -5.19
C SER A 100 -14.17 2.75 -4.82
N PHE A 101 -13.67 2.67 -3.57
CA PHE A 101 -12.89 1.54 -3.03
C PHE A 101 -13.65 0.20 -3.04
N GLY A 102 -14.98 0.23 -3.27
CA GLY A 102 -15.82 -0.96 -3.38
C GLY A 102 -15.95 -1.56 -4.79
N VAL A 103 -15.58 -0.88 -5.87
CA VAL A 103 -16.00 -1.31 -7.23
C VAL A 103 -14.95 -1.24 -8.34
N ALA A 104 -13.81 -0.56 -8.20
CA ALA A 104 -12.77 -0.63 -9.22
C ALA A 104 -11.41 -0.27 -8.64
N ASN A 105 -10.36 -1.03 -9.02
CA ASN A 105 -8.95 -0.82 -8.67
C ASN A 105 -8.49 -1.36 -7.30
N ILE A 106 -8.85 -2.62 -7.01
CA ILE A 106 -8.23 -3.42 -5.95
C ILE A 106 -7.05 -4.18 -6.56
N LEU A 107 -5.81 -3.75 -6.28
CA LEU A 107 -4.65 -4.64 -6.41
C LEU A 107 -4.43 -5.32 -5.04
N ILE A 108 -4.70 -6.63 -4.97
CA ILE A 108 -4.40 -7.44 -3.78
C ILE A 108 -2.93 -7.82 -3.86
N VAL A 109 -2.10 -7.27 -2.98
CA VAL A 109 -0.74 -7.77 -2.79
C VAL A 109 -0.78 -8.88 -1.75
N ALA A 110 -0.99 -10.11 -2.21
CA ALA A 110 -0.64 -11.29 -1.43
C ALA A 110 0.88 -11.44 -1.50
N SER A 111 1.60 -11.08 -0.43
CA SER A 111 3.02 -11.40 -0.33
C SER A 111 3.15 -12.93 -0.29
N LYS A 112 3.53 -13.53 -1.41
CA LYS A 112 3.78 -14.97 -1.51
C LYS A 112 4.92 -15.32 -0.56
N VAL A 113 4.59 -16.10 0.46
CA VAL A 113 5.51 -16.87 1.29
C VAL A 113 6.55 -17.53 0.39
N THR A 114 7.79 -17.05 0.42
CA THR A 114 8.93 -17.81 -0.07
C THR A 114 9.34 -18.75 1.06
N THR A 115 8.93 -20.00 0.89
CA THR A 115 9.41 -21.18 1.59
C THR A 115 10.92 -21.18 1.73
N LEU A 116 11.40 -21.34 2.96
CA LEU A 116 12.74 -21.82 3.28
C LEU A 116 13.00 -23.12 2.51
N PRO A 117 14.19 -23.32 1.89
CA PRO A 117 14.58 -24.64 1.45
C PRO A 117 14.95 -25.45 2.71
N SER A 118 14.12 -26.45 3.03
CA SER A 118 14.51 -27.52 3.94
C SER A 118 15.57 -28.37 3.24
N HIS A 119 16.83 -28.15 3.57
CA HIS A 119 17.90 -29.10 3.30
C HIS A 119 17.94 -30.10 4.47
N GLN A 120 17.42 -31.30 4.24
CA GLN A 120 17.89 -32.54 4.85
C GLN A 120 17.62 -33.69 3.89
#